data_AF-A0A2N0V6K3-F1
#
_entry.id   AF-A0A2N0V6K3-F1
#
_cell.length_a   1.000
_cell.length_b   1.000
_cell.length_c   1.000
_cell.angle_alpha   90.00
_cell.angle_beta   90.00
_cell.angle_gamma   90.00
#
_symmetry.space_group_name_H-M   'P 1'
#
loop_
_entity.id
_entity.type
_entity.pdbx_description
1 polymer ?
#
loop_
_entity_poly.entity_id
_entity_poly.type
_entity_poly.pdbx_seq_one_letter_code
_entity_poly.pdbx_strand_id
1 'polypeptide(L)'
;MSHPNDFFPATRMRRMRYQAFSRRLMRENRLSSDDLICPLFVIEGNNKQEAVTSMPGVNRLSIDLVLREAETLLNLGVPAIALFPVTDPNKKSLSAEEAYNPDGLAQRCVRALKGALPELGIITDVALDPFTSHGQDGLLNDQGYVVNDETVEVLCKQALSHAEAGADIVAPSDMMDGRIGAIRAVLESHGHTNTRILAYSAKYASSFYGPFRDAVGSAGNLGGGNKYSYQMDPANSDEALREIALDLREGADMIMVKPGMPYLDIIRRAKDQFGVPTFAYQVSGEYAMLKAASQNGWLDEQQVVMESLLAFKRAGCDAILTYYAKSAAQWLKQP
;
A
#
# COMPACT_ATOMS: atom_id res chain seq x y z
N MET A 1 5.53 17.11 29.73
CA MET A 1 6.42 18.10 30.39
C MET A 1 5.68 19.43 30.43
N SER A 2 5.56 20.08 31.59
CA SER A 2 5.00 21.44 31.67
C SER A 2 6.08 22.44 31.21
N HIS A 3 5.87 23.11 30.08
CA HIS A 3 6.77 24.17 29.65
C HIS A 3 6.64 25.36 30.62
N PRO A 4 7.70 25.75 31.34
CA PRO A 4 7.58 26.64 32.49
C PRO A 4 7.21 28.10 32.17
N ASN A 5 6.94 28.46 30.91
CA ASN A 5 6.72 29.84 30.47
C ASN A 5 5.51 30.02 29.51
N ASP A 6 4.54 29.11 29.48
CA ASP A 6 3.45 29.12 28.49
C ASP A 6 2.24 30.01 28.84
N PHE A 7 2.44 31.11 29.57
CA PHE A 7 1.34 32.02 29.89
C PHE A 7 1.22 33.16 28.89
N PHE A 8 0.01 33.40 28.39
CA PHE A 8 -0.30 34.63 27.68
C PHE A 8 -0.22 35.82 28.65
N PRO A 9 0.39 36.96 28.29
CA PRO A 9 0.87 37.32 26.96
C PRO A 9 2.36 37.02 26.69
N ALA A 10 3.10 36.47 27.66
CA ALA A 10 4.53 36.16 27.52
C ALA A 10 4.77 35.18 26.37
N THR A 11 3.95 34.13 26.26
CA THR A 11 3.95 33.19 25.14
C THR A 11 2.83 33.50 24.15
N ARG A 12 3.19 33.72 22.88
CA ARG A 12 2.25 33.94 21.77
C ARG A 12 2.67 33.09 20.57
N MET A 13 2.00 31.95 20.39
CA MET A 13 2.28 31.01 19.30
C MET A 13 2.13 31.64 17.90
N ARG A 14 1.37 32.72 17.77
CA ARG A 14 1.23 33.48 16.51
C ARG A 14 2.53 34.16 16.05
N ARG A 15 3.50 34.44 16.95
CA ARG A 15 4.76 35.12 16.58
C ARG A 15 5.51 34.31 15.52
N MET A 16 5.70 33.02 15.75
CA MET A 16 6.38 32.14 14.80
C MET A 16 5.52 31.82 13.56
N ARG A 17 4.20 32.01 13.64
CA ARG A 17 3.28 31.85 12.51
C ARG A 17 3.15 33.11 11.65
N TYR A 18 3.71 34.25 12.02
CA TYR A 18 3.41 35.53 11.35
C TYR A 18 4.02 35.63 9.95
N GLN A 19 5.29 35.26 9.78
CA GLN A 19 6.03 35.37 8.53
C GLN A 19 6.31 33.99 7.90
N ALA A 20 6.51 33.97 6.59
CA ALA A 20 6.82 32.73 5.87
C ALA A 20 8.15 32.11 6.32
N PHE A 21 9.19 32.92 6.54
CA PHE A 21 10.50 32.40 6.99
C PHE A 21 10.42 31.77 8.38
N SER A 22 9.68 32.38 9.32
CA SER A 22 9.56 31.85 10.68
C SER A 22 8.79 30.52 10.69
N ARG A 23 7.74 30.40 9.88
CA ARG A 23 7.02 29.13 9.65
C ARG A 23 7.93 28.05 9.07
N ARG A 24 8.85 28.40 8.17
CA ARG A 24 9.83 27.46 7.60
C ARG A 24 10.88 27.00 8.62
N LEU A 25 11.34 27.90 9.49
CA LEU A 25 12.34 27.60 10.52
C LEU A 25 11.81 26.62 11.58
N MET A 26 10.54 26.76 11.98
CA MET A 26 9.96 25.92 13.04
C MET A 26 9.25 24.66 12.55
N ARG A 27 9.25 24.40 11.23
CA ARG A 27 8.47 23.30 10.64
C ARG A 27 9.05 21.96 11.06
N GLU A 28 8.22 21.13 11.68
CA GLU A 28 8.63 19.83 12.23
C GLU A 28 8.75 18.73 11.16
N ASN A 29 7.94 18.79 10.11
CA ASN A 29 7.85 17.73 9.09
C ASN A 29 7.91 18.30 7.67
N ARG A 30 8.51 17.54 6.75
CA ARG A 30 8.55 17.83 5.32
C ARG A 30 8.25 16.54 4.56
N LEU A 31 7.67 16.71 3.37
CA LEU A 31 7.45 15.65 2.40
C LEU A 31 8.50 15.76 1.30
N SER A 32 9.07 14.65 0.85
CA SER A 32 9.89 14.53 -0.36
C SER A 32 9.33 13.43 -1.27
N SER A 33 9.88 13.31 -2.48
CA SER A 33 9.55 12.19 -3.38
C SER A 33 9.99 10.84 -2.83
N ASP A 34 10.98 10.81 -1.93
CA ASP A 34 11.48 9.60 -1.27
C ASP A 34 10.41 8.95 -0.37
N ASP A 35 9.41 9.73 0.03
CA ASP A 35 8.30 9.26 0.86
C ASP A 35 7.20 8.56 0.05
N LEU A 36 7.27 8.56 -1.29
CA LEU A 36 6.15 8.19 -2.15
C LEU A 36 6.34 6.80 -2.77
N ILE A 37 5.28 6.02 -2.77
CA ILE A 37 5.20 4.74 -3.48
C ILE A 37 3.96 4.77 -4.35
N CYS A 38 4.09 4.45 -5.64
CA CYS A 38 2.98 4.51 -6.58
C CYS A 38 2.36 3.11 -6.81
N PRO A 39 1.09 2.89 -6.43
CA PRO A 39 0.35 1.70 -6.83
C PRO A 39 0.00 1.73 -8.33
N LEU A 40 0.28 0.64 -9.05
CA LEU A 40 -0.06 0.48 -10.47
C LEU A 40 -0.86 -0.80 -10.71
N PHE A 41 -1.93 -0.68 -11.49
CA PHE A 41 -2.76 -1.81 -11.91
C PHE A 41 -2.29 -2.35 -13.25
N VAL A 42 -2.00 -3.64 -13.33
CA VAL A 42 -1.43 -4.28 -14.52
C VAL A 42 -2.47 -5.16 -15.19
N ILE A 43 -2.63 -5.05 -16.52
CA ILE A 43 -3.52 -5.90 -17.34
C ILE A 43 -2.75 -6.63 -18.43
N GLU A 44 -3.37 -7.66 -19.00
CA GLU A 44 -2.86 -8.38 -20.16
C GLU A 44 -2.90 -7.54 -21.45
N GLY A 45 -2.07 -7.92 -22.43
CA GLY A 45 -2.03 -7.32 -23.75
C GLY A 45 -0.83 -6.40 -23.97
N ASN A 46 -0.92 -5.56 -25.01
CA ASN A 46 0.14 -4.65 -25.43
C ASN A 46 -0.49 -3.32 -25.85
N ASN A 47 0.08 -2.21 -25.40
CA ASN A 47 -0.43 -0.86 -25.59
C ASN A 47 -1.92 -0.72 -25.23
N LYS A 48 -2.33 -1.38 -24.12
CA LYS A 48 -3.70 -1.35 -23.59
C LYS A 48 -3.75 -0.50 -22.33
N GLN A 49 -4.78 0.35 -22.27
CA GLN A 49 -5.07 1.19 -21.13
C GLN A 49 -6.58 1.18 -20.88
N GLU A 50 -7.00 0.96 -19.64
CA GLU A 50 -8.41 0.99 -19.23
C GLU A 50 -8.60 1.97 -18.06
N ALA A 51 -9.52 2.91 -18.19
CA ALA A 51 -9.83 3.84 -17.11
C ALA A 51 -10.58 3.12 -15.96
N VAL A 52 -10.23 3.47 -14.72
CA VAL A 52 -10.97 3.03 -13.54
C VAL A 52 -12.00 4.11 -13.20
N THR A 53 -13.28 3.88 -13.50
CA THR A 53 -14.33 4.92 -13.37
C THR A 53 -14.45 5.49 -11.95
N SER A 54 -14.35 4.64 -10.92
CA SER A 54 -14.41 5.05 -9.51
C SER A 54 -13.12 5.70 -9.00
N MET A 55 -12.06 5.77 -9.83
CA MET A 55 -10.79 6.42 -9.52
C MET A 55 -10.35 7.33 -10.68
N PRO A 56 -11.01 8.48 -10.88
CA PRO A 56 -10.71 9.35 -12.02
C PRO A 56 -9.22 9.71 -12.11
N GLY A 57 -8.62 9.52 -13.29
CA GLY A 57 -7.19 9.73 -13.54
C GLY A 57 -6.30 8.51 -13.30
N VAL A 58 -6.84 7.43 -12.73
CA VAL A 58 -6.13 6.15 -12.57
C VAL A 58 -6.55 5.18 -13.68
N ASN A 59 -5.57 4.44 -14.22
CA ASN A 59 -5.79 3.47 -15.28
C ASN A 59 -5.17 2.13 -14.93
N ARG A 60 -5.73 1.07 -15.52
CA ARG A 60 -5.07 -0.23 -15.68
C ARG A 60 -4.21 -0.17 -16.94
N LEU A 61 -2.99 -0.70 -16.88
CA LEU A 61 -1.99 -0.57 -17.92
C LEU A 61 -1.43 -1.94 -18.31
N SER A 62 -1.23 -2.19 -19.61
CA SER A 62 -0.42 -3.33 -20.04
C SER A 62 1.05 -3.15 -19.63
N ILE A 63 1.81 -4.24 -19.55
CA ILE A 63 3.20 -4.23 -19.06
C ILE A 63 4.07 -3.18 -19.77
N ASP A 64 3.92 -3.02 -21.09
CA ASP A 64 4.66 -2.03 -21.88
C ASP A 64 4.35 -0.57 -21.48
N LEU A 65 3.12 -0.30 -21.05
CA LEU A 65 2.73 1.01 -20.53
C LEU A 65 3.11 1.20 -19.06
N VAL A 66 3.09 0.13 -18.26
CA VAL A 66 3.63 0.15 -16.88
C VAL A 66 5.10 0.53 -16.90
N LEU A 67 5.89 0.01 -17.84
CA LEU A 67 7.31 0.37 -17.99
C LEU A 67 7.50 1.88 -18.24
N ARG A 68 6.71 2.47 -19.15
CA ARG A 68 6.77 3.92 -19.44
C ARG A 68 6.36 4.78 -18.25
N GLU A 69 5.33 4.34 -17.52
CA GLU A 69 4.86 5.02 -16.32
C GLU A 69 5.90 4.94 -15.19
N ALA A 70 6.51 3.77 -15.01
CA ALA A 70 7.57 3.53 -14.05
C ALA A 70 8.83 4.37 -14.33
N GLU A 71 9.24 4.49 -15.59
CA GLU A 71 10.34 5.37 -16.01
C GLU A 71 10.04 6.83 -15.66
N THR A 72 8.79 7.28 -15.90
CA THR A 72 8.36 8.63 -15.54
C THR A 72 8.43 8.86 -14.02
N LEU A 73 7.95 7.91 -13.22
CA LEU A 73 7.97 7.97 -11.76
C LEU A 73 9.40 8.01 -11.22
N LEU A 74 10.28 7.17 -11.75
CA LEU A 74 11.70 7.15 -11.39
C LEU A 74 12.39 8.49 -11.71
N ASN A 75 12.14 9.05 -12.90
CA ASN A 75 12.63 10.38 -13.27
C ASN A 75 12.08 11.51 -12.36
N LEU A 76 10.91 11.31 -11.76
CA LEU A 76 10.33 12.20 -10.75
C LEU A 76 10.93 11.99 -9.35
N GLY A 77 11.77 10.97 -9.14
CA GLY A 77 12.40 10.66 -7.87
C GLY A 77 11.54 9.78 -6.95
N VAL A 78 10.51 9.12 -7.49
CA VAL A 78 9.71 8.15 -6.74
C VAL A 78 10.51 6.84 -6.62
N PRO A 79 10.85 6.39 -5.40
CA PRO A 79 11.80 5.29 -5.21
C PRO A 79 11.25 3.90 -5.54
N ALA A 80 9.92 3.72 -5.47
CA ALA A 80 9.31 2.40 -5.66
C ALA A 80 7.88 2.46 -6.19
N ILE A 81 7.45 1.35 -6.79
CA ILE A 81 6.07 1.09 -7.22
C ILE A 81 5.52 -0.18 -6.58
N ALA A 82 4.20 -0.22 -6.37
CA ALA A 82 3.49 -1.40 -5.90
C ALA A 82 2.59 -1.96 -7.01
N LEU A 83 2.79 -3.23 -7.38
CA LEU A 83 2.11 -3.86 -8.50
C LEU A 83 0.86 -4.62 -8.03
N PHE A 84 -0.25 -4.38 -8.71
CA PHE A 84 -1.52 -5.08 -8.51
C PHE A 84 -2.01 -5.68 -9.84
N PRO A 85 -1.90 -7.01 -10.06
CA PRO A 85 -2.37 -7.63 -11.28
C PRO A 85 -3.90 -7.64 -11.33
N VAL A 86 -4.45 -7.34 -12.50
CA VAL A 86 -5.87 -7.50 -12.81
C VAL A 86 -6.02 -8.83 -13.56
N THR A 87 -6.21 -9.90 -12.79
CA THR A 87 -6.25 -11.27 -13.30
C THR A 87 -7.46 -11.50 -14.21
N ASP A 88 -7.24 -12.13 -15.37
CA ASP A 88 -8.31 -12.56 -16.27
C ASP A 88 -9.28 -13.48 -15.51
N PRO A 89 -10.61 -13.26 -15.59
CA PRO A 89 -11.59 -14.11 -14.93
C PRO A 89 -11.42 -15.61 -15.20
N ASN A 90 -10.95 -16.01 -16.38
CA ASN A 90 -10.73 -17.41 -16.76
C ASN A 90 -9.53 -18.05 -16.05
N LYS A 91 -8.67 -17.24 -15.43
CA LYS A 91 -7.52 -17.69 -14.64
C LYS A 91 -7.79 -17.67 -13.14
N LYS A 92 -8.99 -17.27 -12.73
CA LYS A 92 -9.41 -17.33 -11.32
C LYS A 92 -9.93 -18.73 -10.99
N SER A 93 -9.54 -19.27 -9.85
CA SER A 93 -9.89 -20.63 -9.43
C SER A 93 -10.22 -20.68 -7.93
N LEU A 94 -10.57 -21.85 -7.40
CA LEU A 94 -10.73 -22.05 -5.95
C LEU A 94 -9.38 -22.21 -5.24
N SER A 95 -8.37 -22.75 -5.92
CA SER A 95 -7.03 -23.01 -5.40
C SER A 95 -6.03 -21.86 -5.62
N ALA A 96 -6.43 -20.81 -6.34
CA ALA A 96 -5.64 -19.61 -6.61
C ALA A 96 -4.26 -19.89 -7.25
N GLU A 97 -4.12 -20.94 -8.07
CA GLU A 97 -2.84 -21.37 -8.62
C GLU A 97 -2.15 -20.33 -9.53
N GLU A 98 -2.91 -19.41 -10.13
CA GLU A 98 -2.35 -18.30 -10.91
C GLU A 98 -1.52 -17.33 -10.04
N ALA A 99 -1.72 -17.31 -8.71
CA ALA A 99 -0.97 -16.46 -7.78
C ALA A 99 0.53 -16.77 -7.80
N TYR A 100 0.91 -18.05 -7.98
CA TYR A 100 2.30 -18.52 -8.00
C TYR A 100 2.72 -19.05 -9.38
N ASN A 101 1.96 -18.75 -10.43
CA ASN A 101 2.35 -19.09 -11.79
C ASN A 101 3.61 -18.29 -12.18
N PRO A 102 4.75 -18.93 -12.53
CA PRO A 102 5.95 -18.20 -12.93
C PRO A 102 5.73 -17.33 -14.18
N ASP A 103 4.75 -17.65 -15.02
CA ASP A 103 4.33 -16.88 -16.19
C ASP A 103 3.09 -15.99 -15.93
N GLY A 104 2.69 -15.87 -14.66
CA GLY A 104 1.64 -14.99 -14.19
C GLY A 104 1.93 -13.52 -14.50
N LEU A 105 0.88 -12.70 -14.47
CA LEU A 105 0.96 -11.30 -14.87
C LEU A 105 1.90 -10.47 -13.97
N ALA A 106 1.86 -10.70 -12.65
CA ALA A 106 2.74 -10.02 -11.70
C ALA A 106 4.21 -10.39 -11.96
N GLN A 107 4.51 -11.68 -12.07
CA GLN A 107 5.86 -12.22 -12.27
C GLN A 107 6.47 -11.73 -13.58
N ARG A 108 5.71 -11.76 -14.69
CA ARG A 108 6.16 -11.21 -15.98
C ARG A 108 6.40 -9.70 -15.91
N CYS A 109 5.54 -8.95 -15.21
CA CYS A 109 5.70 -7.51 -15.04
C CYS A 109 6.96 -7.18 -14.22
N VAL A 110 7.20 -7.90 -13.11
CA VAL A 110 8.41 -7.76 -12.29
C VAL A 110 9.66 -7.99 -13.13
N ARG A 111 9.74 -9.10 -13.88
CA ARG A 111 10.91 -9.39 -14.74
C ARG A 111 11.15 -8.29 -15.77
N ALA A 112 10.09 -7.80 -16.41
CA ALA A 112 10.18 -6.71 -17.38
C ALA A 112 10.72 -5.42 -16.73
N LEU A 113 10.19 -5.05 -15.55
CA LEU A 113 10.62 -3.87 -14.81
C LEU A 113 12.06 -3.97 -14.32
N LYS A 114 12.47 -5.09 -13.73
CA LYS A 114 13.86 -5.29 -13.27
C LYS A 114 14.86 -5.32 -14.42
N GLY A 115 14.45 -5.80 -15.60
CA GLY A 115 15.29 -5.77 -16.80
C GLY A 115 15.49 -4.36 -17.38
N ALA A 116 14.49 -3.48 -17.24
CA ALA A 116 14.52 -2.13 -17.83
C ALA A 116 14.95 -1.02 -16.86
N LEU A 117 14.58 -1.13 -15.59
CA LEU A 117 14.73 -0.11 -14.54
C LEU A 117 15.26 -0.76 -13.24
N PRO A 118 16.49 -1.29 -13.22
CA PRO A 118 17.02 -2.08 -12.10
C PRO A 118 17.08 -1.30 -10.77
N GLU A 119 17.21 0.02 -10.82
CA GLU A 119 17.25 0.92 -9.65
C GLU A 119 15.87 1.20 -9.03
N LEU A 120 14.77 0.96 -9.75
CA LEU A 120 13.44 1.16 -9.22
C LEU A 120 13.07 0.01 -8.28
N GLY A 121 12.63 0.33 -7.07
CA GLY A 121 12.13 -0.65 -6.12
C GLY A 121 10.80 -1.24 -6.56
N ILE A 122 10.73 -2.57 -6.67
CA ILE A 122 9.49 -3.26 -7.06
C ILE A 122 8.86 -3.95 -5.86
N ILE A 123 7.67 -3.49 -5.49
CA ILE A 123 6.85 -4.08 -4.42
C ILE A 123 5.75 -4.92 -5.06
N THR A 124 5.65 -6.18 -4.68
CA THR A 124 4.58 -7.08 -5.13
C THR A 124 3.59 -7.36 -4.00
N ASP A 125 2.30 -7.35 -4.31
CA ASP A 125 1.24 -7.74 -3.38
C ASP A 125 1.20 -9.27 -3.24
N VAL A 126 1.18 -9.78 -2.01
CA VAL A 126 1.02 -11.22 -1.71
C VAL A 126 -0.34 -11.39 -1.01
N ALA A 127 -1.33 -11.82 -1.78
CA ALA A 127 -2.71 -12.08 -1.38
C ALA A 127 -3.42 -12.86 -2.49
N LEU A 128 -4.46 -13.63 -2.15
CA LEU A 128 -5.16 -14.48 -3.12
C LEU A 128 -6.40 -13.84 -3.75
N ASP A 129 -6.86 -12.68 -3.28
CA ASP A 129 -8.10 -12.05 -3.77
C ASP A 129 -8.16 -11.75 -5.27
N PRO A 130 -7.03 -11.44 -5.96
CA PRO A 130 -7.04 -11.27 -7.41
C PRO A 130 -7.20 -12.60 -8.16
N PHE A 131 -6.92 -13.74 -7.51
CA PHE A 131 -6.78 -15.06 -8.14
C PHE A 131 -7.89 -16.02 -7.74
N THR A 132 -8.64 -15.73 -6.68
CA THR A 132 -9.77 -16.57 -6.26
C THR A 132 -11.05 -16.22 -7.01
N SER A 133 -11.84 -17.24 -7.37
CA SER A 133 -13.13 -17.05 -8.04
C SER A 133 -14.18 -16.35 -7.15
N HIS A 134 -14.00 -16.40 -5.82
CA HIS A 134 -14.85 -15.79 -4.80
C HIS A 134 -14.30 -14.46 -4.23
N GLY A 135 -13.09 -14.04 -4.59
CA GLY A 135 -12.53 -12.72 -4.22
C GLY A 135 -12.19 -12.53 -2.73
N GLN A 136 -11.98 -13.63 -1.99
CA GLN A 136 -11.44 -13.60 -0.62
C GLN A 136 -9.91 -13.72 -0.66
N ASP A 137 -9.24 -13.24 0.39
CA ASP A 137 -7.75 -13.15 0.43
C ASP A 137 -7.09 -14.53 0.62
N GLY A 138 -7.88 -15.58 0.91
CA GLY A 138 -7.44 -16.95 1.13
C GLY A 138 -8.41 -18.01 0.60
N LEU A 139 -8.04 -19.28 0.80
CA LEU A 139 -8.83 -20.45 0.40
C LEU A 139 -10.05 -20.63 1.32
N LEU A 140 -11.15 -21.20 0.80
CA LEU A 140 -12.37 -21.46 1.56
C LEU A 140 -12.55 -22.93 1.92
N ASN A 141 -13.04 -23.21 3.13
CA ASN A 141 -13.59 -24.52 3.48
C ASN A 141 -15.06 -24.66 3.04
N ASP A 142 -15.65 -25.84 3.30
CA ASP A 142 -17.04 -26.16 2.97
C ASP A 142 -18.08 -25.23 3.65
N GLN A 143 -17.71 -24.55 4.74
CA GLN A 143 -18.55 -23.58 5.44
C GLN A 143 -18.37 -22.14 4.92
N GLY A 144 -17.49 -21.92 3.94
CA GLY A 144 -17.17 -20.61 3.40
C GLY A 144 -16.28 -19.75 4.32
N TYR A 145 -15.60 -20.37 5.29
CA TYR A 145 -14.59 -19.71 6.11
C TYR A 145 -13.23 -19.73 5.41
N VAL A 146 -12.50 -18.61 5.47
CA VAL A 146 -11.14 -18.51 4.93
C VAL A 146 -10.19 -19.28 5.84
N VAL A 147 -9.67 -20.41 5.36
CA VAL A 147 -8.78 -21.28 6.15
C VAL A 147 -7.39 -20.67 6.25
N ASN A 148 -6.85 -20.58 7.47
CA ASN A 148 -5.61 -19.85 7.73
C ASN A 148 -4.37 -20.57 7.15
N ASP A 149 -4.07 -21.76 7.66
CA ASP A 149 -2.78 -22.41 7.43
C ASP A 149 -2.60 -22.86 5.98
N GLU A 150 -3.65 -23.44 5.37
CA GLU A 150 -3.65 -23.82 3.96
C GLU A 150 -3.52 -22.59 3.03
N THR A 151 -4.06 -21.44 3.45
CA THR A 151 -3.84 -20.18 2.72
C THR A 151 -2.39 -19.74 2.83
N VAL A 152 -1.79 -19.80 4.02
CA VAL A 152 -0.37 -19.45 4.25
C VAL A 152 0.55 -20.29 3.37
N GLU A 153 0.27 -21.57 3.15
CA GLU A 153 1.03 -22.41 2.23
C GLU A 153 1.02 -21.88 0.78
N VAL A 154 -0.12 -21.38 0.30
CA VAL A 154 -0.24 -20.80 -1.05
C VAL A 154 0.45 -19.44 -1.12
N LEU A 155 0.30 -18.60 -0.09
CA LEU A 155 0.97 -17.30 0.00
C LEU A 155 2.50 -17.44 0.00
N CYS A 156 3.03 -18.49 0.64
CA CYS A 156 4.46 -18.82 0.59
C CYS A 156 4.94 -19.11 -0.84
N LYS A 157 4.17 -19.89 -1.61
CA LYS A 157 4.47 -20.17 -3.03
C LYS A 157 4.43 -18.89 -3.86
N GLN A 158 3.44 -18.04 -3.63
CA GLN A 158 3.31 -16.75 -4.31
C GLN A 158 4.52 -15.84 -4.01
N ALA A 159 4.85 -15.64 -2.73
CA ALA A 159 5.98 -14.82 -2.31
C ALA A 159 7.31 -15.31 -2.90
N LEU A 160 7.55 -16.63 -2.90
CA LEU A 160 8.72 -17.22 -3.53
C LEU A 160 8.74 -16.92 -5.04
N SER A 161 7.64 -17.14 -5.75
CA SER A 161 7.59 -16.87 -7.20
C SER A 161 7.84 -15.39 -7.54
N HIS A 162 7.44 -14.46 -6.66
CA HIS A 162 7.72 -13.04 -6.82
C HIS A 162 9.21 -12.73 -6.60
N ALA A 163 9.82 -13.34 -5.57
CA ALA A 163 11.24 -13.19 -5.30
C ALA A 163 12.11 -13.77 -6.43
N GLU A 164 11.73 -14.94 -6.96
CA GLU A 164 12.37 -15.56 -8.14
C GLU A 164 12.25 -14.69 -9.40
N ALA A 165 11.13 -13.96 -9.55
CA ALA A 165 10.96 -12.99 -10.63
C ALA A 165 11.84 -11.72 -10.46
N GLY A 166 12.39 -11.49 -9.27
CA GLY A 166 13.27 -10.36 -8.95
C GLY A 166 12.61 -9.24 -8.14
N ALA A 167 11.47 -9.49 -7.49
CA ALA A 167 10.83 -8.50 -6.64
C ALA A 167 11.76 -8.11 -5.47
N ASP A 168 11.86 -6.79 -5.24
CA ASP A 168 12.66 -6.21 -4.16
C ASP A 168 12.01 -6.39 -2.80
N ILE A 169 10.69 -6.23 -2.78
CA ILE A 169 9.84 -6.30 -1.60
C ILE A 169 8.61 -7.15 -1.94
N VAL A 170 8.33 -8.15 -1.10
CA VAL A 170 7.03 -8.82 -1.07
C VAL A 170 6.20 -8.20 0.04
N ALA A 171 4.93 -7.93 -0.22
CA ALA A 171 4.07 -7.22 0.71
C ALA A 171 2.79 -8.02 0.99
N PRO A 172 2.83 -8.97 1.96
CA PRO A 172 1.70 -9.79 2.34
C PRO A 172 0.55 -8.94 2.87
N SER A 173 -0.55 -8.90 2.13
CA SER A 173 -1.73 -8.08 2.43
C SER A 173 -2.94 -8.90 2.87
N ASP A 174 -2.80 -10.21 2.99
CA ASP A 174 -3.84 -11.22 3.25
C ASP A 174 -4.47 -11.20 4.66
N MET A 175 -3.72 -10.76 5.68
CA MET A 175 -4.13 -10.78 7.11
C MET A 175 -4.35 -12.18 7.70
N MET A 176 -3.65 -13.20 7.21
CA MET A 176 -3.60 -14.50 7.88
C MET A 176 -2.66 -14.47 9.09
N ASP A 177 -2.95 -15.26 10.12
CA ASP A 177 -2.08 -15.40 11.27
C ASP A 177 -0.80 -16.16 10.89
N GLY A 178 0.37 -15.66 11.30
CA GLY A 178 1.67 -16.34 11.11
C GLY A 178 2.26 -16.31 9.70
N ARG A 179 1.59 -15.64 8.72
CA ARG A 179 2.07 -15.62 7.32
C ARG A 179 3.46 -15.00 7.17
N ILE A 180 3.81 -14.02 8.01
CA ILE A 180 5.09 -13.30 7.88
C ILE A 180 6.23 -14.26 8.19
N GLY A 181 6.12 -15.02 9.28
CA GLY A 181 7.15 -15.97 9.69
C GLY A 181 7.31 -17.10 8.68
N ALA A 182 6.20 -17.60 8.15
CA ALA A 182 6.20 -18.64 7.12
C ALA A 182 6.85 -18.14 5.82
N ILE A 183 6.47 -16.96 5.33
CA ILE A 183 7.05 -16.35 4.13
C ILE A 183 8.54 -16.06 4.34
N ARG A 184 8.94 -15.51 5.49
CA ARG A 184 10.35 -15.28 5.82
C ARG A 184 11.15 -16.58 5.77
N ALA A 185 10.65 -17.65 6.40
CA ALA A 185 11.33 -18.94 6.40
C ALA A 185 11.54 -19.50 4.98
N VAL A 186 10.53 -19.37 4.11
CA VAL A 186 10.63 -19.81 2.71
C VAL A 186 11.62 -18.97 1.91
N LEU A 187 11.63 -17.64 2.08
CA LEU A 187 12.60 -16.77 1.41
C LEU A 187 14.04 -17.11 1.85
N GLU A 188 14.28 -17.28 3.15
CA GLU A 188 15.59 -17.67 3.69
C GLU A 188 16.05 -19.04 3.16
N SER A 189 15.17 -20.05 3.17
CA SER A 189 15.54 -21.41 2.76
C SER A 189 15.86 -21.54 1.26
N HIS A 190 15.38 -20.60 0.43
CA HIS A 190 15.63 -20.54 -1.01
C HIS A 190 16.72 -19.52 -1.39
N GLY A 191 17.40 -18.91 -0.40
CA GLY A 191 18.52 -17.99 -0.63
C GLY A 191 18.10 -16.56 -1.03
N HIS A 192 16.84 -16.20 -0.84
CA HIS A 192 16.33 -14.83 -1.05
C HIS A 192 16.56 -13.94 0.18
N THR A 193 17.77 -13.97 0.73
CA THR A 193 18.14 -13.32 2.01
C THR A 193 17.85 -11.82 2.06
N ASN A 194 17.93 -11.11 0.93
CA ASN A 194 17.74 -9.65 0.88
C ASN A 194 16.36 -9.24 0.35
N THR A 195 15.47 -10.18 0.05
CA THR A 195 14.08 -9.86 -0.28
C THR A 195 13.39 -9.38 0.99
N ARG A 196 12.86 -8.16 0.93
CA ARG A 196 12.23 -7.52 2.09
C ARG A 196 10.77 -7.93 2.21
N ILE A 197 10.27 -7.92 3.44
CA ILE A 197 8.85 -8.11 3.75
C ILE A 197 8.27 -6.81 4.28
N LEU A 198 7.32 -6.24 3.53
CA LEU A 198 6.47 -5.13 3.94
C LEU A 198 5.13 -5.68 4.42
N ALA A 199 5.02 -5.93 5.71
CA ALA A 199 3.83 -6.55 6.28
C ALA A 199 2.68 -5.54 6.36
N TYR A 200 1.51 -5.89 5.81
CA TYR A 200 0.27 -5.17 6.10
C TYR A 200 -0.24 -5.55 7.49
N SER A 201 0.50 -5.16 8.53
CA SER A 201 0.26 -5.61 9.90
C SER A 201 -1.07 -5.14 10.46
N ALA A 202 -1.43 -3.88 10.22
CA ALA A 202 -2.69 -3.33 10.70
C ALA A 202 -3.59 -2.99 9.51
N LYS A 203 -4.14 -4.02 8.85
CA LYS A 203 -5.12 -3.89 7.75
C LYS A 203 -6.54 -4.10 8.27
N TYR A 204 -7.30 -3.02 8.27
CA TYR A 204 -8.67 -2.97 8.79
C TYR A 204 -9.71 -3.41 7.77
N ALA A 205 -10.82 -3.96 8.26
CA ALA A 205 -12.01 -4.27 7.50
C ALA A 205 -12.76 -2.98 7.14
N SER A 206 -12.32 -2.33 6.07
CA SER A 206 -12.71 -0.95 5.77
C SER A 206 -13.66 -0.81 4.58
N SER A 207 -14.56 0.18 4.68
CA SER A 207 -15.41 0.63 3.57
C SER A 207 -14.67 1.51 2.55
N PHE A 208 -13.43 1.92 2.82
CA PHE A 208 -12.64 2.74 1.89
C PHE A 208 -12.03 1.94 0.70
N TYR A 209 -12.26 0.63 0.63
CA TYR A 209 -11.67 -0.22 -0.44
C TYR A 209 -12.54 -0.35 -1.70
N GLY A 210 -13.76 0.21 -1.73
CA GLY A 210 -14.68 0.07 -2.86
C GLY A 210 -14.02 0.32 -4.22
N PRO A 211 -13.39 1.50 -4.45
CA PRO A 211 -12.79 1.80 -5.75
C PRO A 211 -11.62 0.88 -6.14
N PHE A 212 -10.86 0.34 -5.18
CA PHE A 212 -9.82 -0.65 -5.45
C PHE A 212 -10.42 -1.96 -5.95
N ARG A 213 -11.51 -2.43 -5.32
CA ARG A 213 -12.21 -3.66 -5.75
C ARG A 213 -12.75 -3.54 -7.17
N ASP A 214 -13.16 -2.34 -7.59
CA ASP A 214 -13.48 -2.06 -8.99
C ASP A 214 -12.21 -2.11 -9.87
N ALA A 215 -11.12 -1.50 -9.42
CA ALA A 215 -9.87 -1.43 -10.17
C ALA A 215 -9.26 -2.81 -10.46
N VAL A 216 -9.24 -3.73 -9.50
CA VAL A 216 -8.74 -5.12 -9.70
C VAL A 216 -9.82 -6.10 -10.18
N GLY A 217 -11.05 -5.65 -10.35
CA GLY A 217 -12.16 -6.50 -10.79
C GLY A 217 -12.56 -7.59 -9.79
N SER A 218 -12.33 -7.38 -8.49
CA SER A 218 -12.71 -8.32 -7.43
C SER A 218 -14.07 -8.01 -6.80
N ALA A 219 -14.66 -6.83 -7.07
CA ALA A 219 -15.96 -6.43 -6.53
C ALA A 219 -17.09 -7.44 -6.89
N GLY A 220 -17.13 -7.87 -8.16
CA GLY A 220 -18.12 -8.84 -8.64
C GLY A 220 -17.93 -10.24 -8.05
N ASN A 221 -16.68 -10.65 -7.80
CA ASN A 221 -16.37 -11.94 -7.18
C ASN A 221 -16.78 -11.99 -5.70
N LEU A 222 -16.51 -10.92 -4.94
CA LEU A 222 -16.82 -10.85 -3.52
C LEU A 222 -18.34 -10.81 -3.26
N GLY A 223 -19.14 -10.28 -4.20
CA GLY A 223 -20.59 -10.53 -4.26
C GLY A 223 -21.40 -10.10 -3.03
N GLY A 224 -20.94 -9.10 -2.26
CA GLY A 224 -21.57 -8.67 -1.01
C GLY A 224 -20.99 -9.33 0.26
N GLY A 225 -20.03 -10.25 0.10
CA GLY A 225 -19.23 -10.79 1.18
C GLY A 225 -18.39 -9.73 1.90
N ASN A 226 -17.96 -10.07 3.10
CA ASN A 226 -17.09 -9.24 3.92
C ASN A 226 -15.76 -9.96 4.20
N LYS A 227 -14.83 -9.23 4.81
CA LYS A 227 -13.50 -9.70 5.20
C LYS A 227 -13.32 -9.67 6.72
N TYR A 228 -14.41 -9.69 7.48
CA TYR A 228 -14.43 -9.41 8.93
C TYR A 228 -13.85 -10.54 9.78
N SER A 229 -13.67 -11.74 9.21
CA SER A 229 -13.09 -12.87 9.92
C SER A 229 -11.57 -12.88 9.94
N TYR A 230 -10.90 -11.88 9.32
CA TYR A 230 -9.44 -11.78 9.26
C TYR A 230 -8.92 -10.34 9.19
N GLN A 231 -9.61 -9.42 8.49
CA GLN A 231 -9.28 -7.99 8.58
C GLN A 231 -9.79 -7.40 9.89
N MET A 232 -9.00 -6.52 10.49
CA MET A 232 -9.25 -6.01 11.84
C MET A 232 -10.53 -5.17 11.93
N ASP A 233 -11.17 -5.17 13.11
CA ASP A 233 -12.29 -4.28 13.39
C ASP A 233 -11.82 -2.82 13.45
N PRO A 234 -12.41 -1.89 12.67
CA PRO A 234 -12.12 -0.45 12.73
C PRO A 234 -12.15 0.18 14.13
N ALA A 235 -12.87 -0.41 15.09
CA ALA A 235 -12.93 0.09 16.47
C ALA A 235 -11.67 -0.20 17.29
N ASN A 236 -10.79 -1.10 16.83
CA ASN A 236 -9.70 -1.62 17.62
C ASN A 236 -8.37 -0.90 17.37
N SER A 237 -7.79 -0.33 18.43
CA SER A 237 -6.50 0.35 18.38
C SER A 237 -5.39 -0.44 19.09
N ASP A 238 -5.68 -1.07 20.23
CA ASP A 238 -4.69 -1.86 20.98
C ASP A 238 -4.32 -3.17 20.26
N GLU A 239 -5.28 -3.76 19.54
CA GLU A 239 -5.07 -4.94 18.71
C GLU A 239 -4.00 -4.69 17.63
N ALA A 240 -3.99 -3.51 17.01
CA ALA A 240 -3.01 -3.15 15.99
C ALA A 240 -1.56 -3.26 16.49
N LEU A 241 -1.33 -2.89 17.76
CA LEU A 241 0.00 -3.01 18.35
C LEU A 241 0.39 -4.47 18.58
N ARG A 242 -0.58 -5.37 18.83
CA ARG A 242 -0.31 -6.80 18.97
C ARG A 242 0.04 -7.43 17.62
N GLU A 243 -0.71 -7.09 16.57
CA GLU A 243 -0.44 -7.50 15.19
C GLU A 243 0.95 -7.07 14.73
N ILE A 244 1.27 -5.78 14.86
CA ILE A 244 2.58 -5.23 14.51
C ILE A 244 3.69 -5.92 15.30
N ALA A 245 3.48 -6.20 16.59
CA ALA A 245 4.48 -6.89 17.40
C ALA A 245 4.66 -8.37 17.00
N LEU A 246 3.63 -9.04 16.47
CA LEU A 246 3.75 -10.40 15.91
C LEU A 246 4.57 -10.38 14.63
N ASP A 247 4.16 -9.56 13.65
CA ASP A 247 4.84 -9.45 12.36
C ASP A 247 6.33 -9.08 12.49
N LEU A 248 6.66 -8.16 13.41
CA LEU A 248 8.06 -7.80 13.69
C LEU A 248 8.85 -8.95 14.30
N ARG A 249 8.25 -9.75 15.20
CA ARG A 249 8.90 -10.94 15.76
C ARG A 249 9.10 -12.03 14.71
N GLU A 250 8.23 -12.07 13.71
CA GLU A 250 8.25 -13.01 12.60
C GLU A 250 9.20 -12.61 11.47
N GLY A 251 9.78 -11.41 11.51
CA GLY A 251 10.82 -10.97 10.58
C GLY A 251 10.36 -10.05 9.45
N ALA A 252 9.29 -9.28 9.67
CA ALA A 252 8.96 -8.14 8.82
C ALA A 252 10.06 -7.06 8.89
N ASP A 253 10.46 -6.53 7.73
CA ASP A 253 11.44 -5.44 7.64
C ASP A 253 10.75 -4.07 7.77
N MET A 254 9.50 -4.00 7.34
CA MET A 254 8.64 -2.83 7.44
C MET A 254 7.22 -3.27 7.81
N ILE A 255 6.49 -2.37 8.48
CA ILE A 255 5.07 -2.57 8.81
C ILE A 255 4.23 -1.51 8.12
N MET A 256 2.96 -1.84 7.84
CA MET A 256 2.02 -0.94 7.21
C MET A 256 0.68 -0.88 7.95
N VAL A 257 0.15 0.34 8.07
CA VAL A 257 -1.24 0.60 8.47
C VAL A 257 -2.09 0.86 7.21
N LYS A 258 -3.24 0.19 7.11
CA LYS A 258 -4.18 0.33 5.99
C LYS A 258 -5.63 0.23 6.49
N PRO A 259 -6.53 1.18 6.17
CA PRO A 259 -6.33 2.44 5.44
C PRO A 259 -5.42 3.45 6.12
N GLY A 260 -5.19 4.57 5.45
CA GLY A 260 -4.22 5.56 5.86
C GLY A 260 -4.80 6.68 6.73
N MET A 261 -5.40 7.69 6.10
CA MET A 261 -5.89 8.90 6.76
C MET A 261 -6.90 8.63 7.90
N PRO A 262 -7.81 7.64 7.80
CA PRO A 262 -8.73 7.33 8.89
C PRO A 262 -8.05 6.67 10.11
N TYR A 263 -6.78 6.29 10.01
CA TYR A 263 -6.02 5.54 11.02
C TYR A 263 -4.66 6.19 11.35
N LEU A 264 -4.57 7.53 11.22
CA LEU A 264 -3.36 8.29 11.57
C LEU A 264 -2.96 8.14 13.05
N ASP A 265 -3.92 7.89 13.93
CA ASP A 265 -3.68 7.57 15.33
C ASP A 265 -2.96 6.22 15.48
N ILE A 266 -3.34 5.21 14.71
CA ILE A 266 -2.67 3.90 14.70
C ILE A 266 -1.22 4.03 14.21
N ILE A 267 -1.00 4.81 13.15
CA ILE A 267 0.34 5.12 12.64
C ILE A 267 1.20 5.77 13.73
N ARG A 268 0.64 6.76 14.44
CA ARG A 268 1.33 7.44 15.53
C ARG A 268 1.70 6.48 16.65
N ARG A 269 0.75 5.65 17.10
CA ARG A 269 0.97 4.64 18.14
C ARG A 269 2.03 3.62 17.73
N ALA A 270 1.97 3.12 16.49
CA ALA A 270 2.96 2.17 15.97
C ALA A 270 4.36 2.78 15.94
N LYS A 271 4.49 4.02 15.44
CA LYS A 271 5.79 4.71 15.40
C LYS A 271 6.34 4.98 16.81
N ASP A 272 5.50 5.44 17.74
CA ASP A 272 5.91 5.70 19.13
C ASP A 272 6.33 4.43 19.87
N GLN A 273 5.60 3.33 19.68
CA GLN A 273 5.83 2.09 20.41
C GLN A 273 7.04 1.31 19.89
N PHE A 274 7.21 1.23 18.57
CA PHE A 274 8.17 0.32 17.94
C PHE A 274 9.38 1.03 17.32
N GLY A 275 9.24 2.29 16.86
CA GLY A 275 10.35 3.03 16.25
C GLY A 275 10.90 2.42 14.95
N VAL A 276 10.18 1.48 14.32
CA VAL A 276 10.56 0.75 13.09
C VAL A 276 10.08 1.45 11.82
N PRO A 277 10.60 1.10 10.62
CA PRO A 277 10.04 1.58 9.35
C PRO A 277 8.52 1.35 9.27
N THR A 278 7.76 2.44 9.24
CA THR A 278 6.30 2.46 9.32
C THR A 278 5.73 3.09 8.07
N PHE A 279 4.97 2.32 7.32
CA PHE A 279 4.37 2.73 6.06
C PHE A 279 2.86 2.91 6.25
N ALA A 280 2.23 3.64 5.35
CA ALA A 280 0.77 3.71 5.29
C ALA A 280 0.30 3.65 3.85
N TYR A 281 -0.94 3.18 3.67
CA TYR A 281 -1.60 3.20 2.37
C TYR A 281 -2.73 4.23 2.39
N GLN A 282 -2.57 5.34 1.65
CA GLN A 282 -3.67 6.22 1.30
C GLN A 282 -4.52 5.53 0.22
N VAL A 283 -5.58 4.84 0.67
CA VAL A 283 -6.25 3.85 -0.18
C VAL A 283 -7.16 4.48 -1.23
N SER A 284 -7.71 3.64 -2.08
CA SER A 284 -8.50 4.02 -3.24
C SER A 284 -9.70 4.92 -2.91
N GLY A 285 -10.39 4.66 -1.79
CA GLY A 285 -11.51 5.48 -1.33
C GLY A 285 -11.07 6.86 -0.81
N GLU A 286 -9.90 6.95 -0.17
CA GLU A 286 -9.32 8.23 0.24
C GLU A 286 -8.96 9.07 -0.98
N TYR A 287 -8.33 8.44 -1.99
CA TYR A 287 -8.05 9.08 -3.28
C TYR A 287 -9.33 9.56 -3.96
N ALA A 288 -10.32 8.69 -4.11
CA ALA A 288 -11.58 9.00 -4.81
C ALA A 288 -12.35 10.11 -4.10
N MET A 289 -12.37 10.13 -2.76
CA MET A 289 -12.99 11.17 -1.96
C MET A 289 -12.37 12.55 -2.23
N LEU A 290 -11.04 12.65 -2.20
CA LEU A 290 -10.34 13.91 -2.50
C LEU A 290 -10.54 14.33 -3.96
N LYS A 291 -10.36 13.39 -4.90
CA LYS A 291 -10.53 13.66 -6.33
C LYS A 291 -11.94 14.15 -6.66
N ALA A 292 -12.98 13.52 -6.12
CA ALA A 292 -14.37 13.91 -6.36
C ALA A 292 -14.68 15.30 -5.80
N ALA A 293 -14.26 15.59 -4.56
CA ALA A 293 -14.45 16.91 -3.97
C ALA A 293 -13.74 18.01 -4.78
N SER A 294 -12.53 17.73 -5.29
CA SER A 294 -11.79 18.67 -6.12
C SER A 294 -12.38 18.87 -7.52
N GLN A 295 -12.83 17.79 -8.18
CA GLN A 295 -13.52 17.90 -9.48
C GLN A 295 -14.83 18.68 -9.39
N ASN A 296 -15.50 18.64 -8.23
CA ASN A 296 -16.69 19.46 -7.96
C ASN A 296 -16.35 20.91 -7.54
N GLY A 297 -15.07 21.28 -7.48
CA GLY A 297 -14.62 22.61 -7.09
C GLY A 297 -14.78 22.92 -5.60
N TRP A 298 -14.98 21.91 -4.74
CA TRP A 298 -15.14 22.11 -3.30
C TRP A 298 -13.80 22.27 -2.59
N LEU A 299 -12.75 21.65 -3.13
CA LEU A 299 -11.39 21.66 -2.58
C LEU A 299 -10.36 21.90 -3.69
N ASP A 300 -9.35 22.71 -3.40
CA ASP A 300 -8.16 22.80 -4.24
C ASP A 300 -7.36 21.48 -4.15
N GLU A 301 -7.24 20.78 -5.28
CA GLU A 301 -6.69 19.42 -5.31
C GLU A 301 -5.25 19.37 -4.81
N GLN A 302 -4.38 20.24 -5.35
CA GLN A 302 -2.98 20.23 -4.98
C GLN A 302 -2.80 20.52 -3.49
N GLN A 303 -3.48 21.55 -2.97
CA GLN A 303 -3.37 21.91 -1.56
C GLN A 303 -3.85 20.81 -0.62
N VAL A 304 -5.05 20.25 -0.87
CA VAL A 304 -5.61 19.23 0.04
C VAL A 304 -4.84 17.91 -0.04
N VAL A 305 -4.37 17.51 -1.23
CA VAL A 305 -3.57 16.30 -1.38
C VAL A 305 -2.23 16.46 -0.68
N MET A 306 -1.52 17.58 -0.87
CA MET A 306 -0.25 17.81 -0.19
C MET A 306 -0.42 17.92 1.33
N GLU A 307 -1.51 18.50 1.81
CA GLU A 307 -1.85 18.51 3.24
C GLU A 307 -2.12 17.09 3.77
N SER A 308 -2.85 16.27 3.01
CA SER A 308 -3.12 14.88 3.38
C SER A 308 -1.84 14.04 3.48
N LEU A 309 -0.92 14.16 2.52
CA LEU A 309 0.37 13.46 2.49
C LEU A 309 1.28 13.93 3.64
N LEU A 310 1.27 15.22 3.95
CA LEU A 310 1.99 15.76 5.10
C LEU A 310 1.43 15.22 6.44
N ALA A 311 0.13 14.92 6.52
CA ALA A 311 -0.47 14.34 7.71
C ALA A 311 0.11 12.95 8.03
N PHE A 312 0.40 12.13 7.02
CA PHE A 312 1.08 10.84 7.20
C PHE A 312 2.50 11.00 7.75
N LYS A 313 3.30 11.91 7.17
CA LYS A 313 4.64 12.22 7.68
C LYS A 313 4.59 12.67 9.14
N ARG A 314 3.66 13.59 9.47
CA ARG A 314 3.44 14.06 10.84
C ARG A 314 3.00 12.94 11.79
N ALA A 315 2.16 12.01 11.33
CA ALA A 315 1.75 10.86 12.11
C ALA A 315 2.92 9.89 12.36
N GLY A 316 3.92 9.86 11.48
CA GLY A 316 5.15 9.09 11.65
C GLY A 316 5.46 8.14 10.50
N CYS A 317 4.84 8.29 9.32
CA CYS A 317 5.17 7.44 8.17
C CYS A 317 6.56 7.76 7.62
N ASP A 318 7.32 6.72 7.31
CA ASP A 318 8.55 6.81 6.54
C ASP A 318 8.23 6.83 5.04
N ALA A 319 7.25 6.04 4.59
CA ALA A 319 6.77 6.04 3.20
C ALA A 319 5.25 5.84 3.10
N ILE A 320 4.68 6.27 1.98
CA ILE A 320 3.24 6.35 1.74
C ILE A 320 2.93 5.74 0.37
N LEU A 321 2.12 4.67 0.36
CA LEU A 321 1.50 4.18 -0.85
C LEU A 321 0.33 5.09 -1.20
N THR A 322 0.42 5.78 -2.34
CA THR A 322 -0.62 6.72 -2.76
C THR A 322 -0.77 6.76 -4.28
N TYR A 323 -2.03 6.78 -4.73
CA TYR A 323 -2.37 7.00 -6.14
C TYR A 323 -2.05 8.43 -6.61
N TYR A 324 -1.77 9.35 -5.68
CA TYR A 324 -1.29 10.70 -5.98
C TYR A 324 0.24 10.79 -6.14
N ALA A 325 0.99 9.69 -6.03
CA ALA A 325 2.46 9.72 -6.02
C ALA A 325 3.06 10.52 -7.20
N LYS A 326 2.59 10.28 -8.42
CA LYS A 326 3.04 11.04 -9.60
C LYS A 326 2.74 12.53 -9.51
N SER A 327 1.50 12.89 -9.19
CA SER A 327 1.07 14.29 -9.06
C SER A 327 1.82 15.02 -7.94
N ALA A 328 1.96 14.38 -6.77
CA ALA A 328 2.69 14.91 -5.64
C ALA A 328 4.17 15.13 -5.97
N ALA A 329 4.82 14.16 -6.62
CA ALA A 329 6.21 14.30 -7.04
C ALA A 329 6.39 15.44 -8.07
N GLN A 330 5.44 15.62 -9.00
CA GLN A 330 5.44 16.76 -9.92
C GLN A 330 5.30 18.10 -9.18
N TRP A 331 4.37 18.20 -8.23
CA TRP A 331 4.16 19.41 -7.43
C TRP A 331 5.35 19.73 -6.54
N LEU A 332 6.03 18.73 -5.99
CA LEU A 332 7.24 18.90 -5.17
C LEU A 332 8.43 19.44 -5.97
N LYS A 333 8.47 19.22 -7.30
CA LYS A 333 9.50 19.77 -8.18
C LYS A 333 9.21 21.20 -8.66
N GLN A 334 8.00 21.72 -8.43
CA GLN A 334 7.69 23.11 -8.77
C GLN A 334 8.39 24.07 -7.79
N PRO A 335 8.96 25.18 -8.28
CA PRO A 335 9.81 26.10 -7.51
C PRO A 335 9.09 26.87 -6.39
#